data_AF-A0A1Q3EGY1-F1
#
_entry.id   AF-A0A1Q3EGY1-F1
#
_cell.length_a   1.000
_cell.length_b   1.000
_cell.length_c   1.000
_cell.angle_alpha   90.00
_cell.angle_beta   90.00
_cell.angle_gamma   90.00
#
_symmetry.space_group_name_H-M   'P 1'
#
loop_
_entity.id
_entity.type
_entity.pdbx_description
1 polymer ?
#
loop_
_entity_poly.entity_id
_entity_poly.type
_entity_poly.pdbx_seq_one_letter_code
_entity_poly.pdbx_strand_id
1 'polypeptide(L)'
;MATPVEPQPVPKQPLHDSIISRLDPEYVIFHEKYLQHITPPHSLPWDPVKMRAPPDFGAASRKPVEVGKIAEYELKKGGHGRKMRAYTPPGQPPTTGWPVILYFHGGGWALGGLDSEQSIITNICVGAKCVVLSVDYRLAPENPFPAAVEDVVEALQWRLEVFLLVEIWQPSLR
;
A
#
# COMPACT_ATOMS: atom_id res chain seq x y z
N MET A 1 29.68 27.40 -24.13
CA MET A 1 30.23 26.16 -23.57
C MET A 1 29.08 25.16 -23.53
N ALA A 2 29.16 24.05 -24.27
CA ALA A 2 28.14 23.01 -24.22
C ALA A 2 28.32 22.20 -22.92
N THR A 3 27.28 22.11 -22.11
CA THR A 3 27.26 21.20 -20.95
C THR A 3 27.47 19.77 -21.43
N PRO A 4 28.32 18.97 -20.77
CA PRO A 4 28.48 17.56 -21.12
C PRO A 4 27.14 16.86 -20.98
N VAL A 5 26.65 16.25 -22.06
CA VAL A 5 25.47 15.38 -21.99
C VAL A 5 25.91 14.11 -21.28
N GLU A 6 25.44 13.94 -20.05
CA GLU A 6 25.67 12.73 -19.26
C GLU A 6 25.16 11.53 -20.08
N PRO A 7 25.95 10.44 -20.21
CA PRO A 7 25.57 9.30 -21.04
C PRO A 7 24.25 8.72 -20.54
N GLN A 8 23.27 8.62 -21.43
CA GLN A 8 21.96 8.08 -21.09
C GLN A 8 22.12 6.64 -20.58
N PRO A 9 21.57 6.28 -19.41
CA PRO A 9 21.72 4.96 -18.84
C PRO A 9 21.15 3.89 -19.75
N VAL A 10 21.83 2.74 -19.86
CA VAL A 10 21.38 1.61 -20.69
C VAL A 10 20.01 1.11 -20.22
N PRO A 11 19.02 0.96 -21.11
CA PRO A 11 17.73 0.34 -20.77
C PRO A 11 17.90 -1.09 -20.24
N LYS A 12 17.30 -1.38 -19.09
CA LYS A 12 17.30 -2.71 -18.44
C LYS A 12 16.02 -3.49 -18.70
N GLN A 13 14.91 -2.80 -18.91
CA GLN A 13 13.60 -3.40 -19.13
C GLN A 13 12.83 -2.68 -20.26
N PRO A 14 13.33 -2.70 -21.51
CA PRO A 14 12.63 -2.05 -22.63
C PRO A 14 11.27 -2.72 -22.91
N LEU A 15 10.32 -1.94 -23.42
CA LEU A 15 9.05 -2.49 -23.93
C LEU A 15 9.32 -3.30 -25.20
N HIS A 16 8.66 -4.44 -25.34
CA HIS A 16 8.77 -5.26 -26.54
C HIS A 16 7.91 -4.67 -27.68
N ASP A 17 8.41 -4.67 -28.92
CA ASP A 17 7.72 -4.04 -30.07
C ASP A 17 6.26 -4.49 -30.25
N SER A 18 5.98 -5.76 -29.93
CA SER A 18 4.64 -6.35 -30.05
C SER A 18 3.58 -5.77 -29.09
N ILE A 19 4.00 -5.07 -28.03
CA ILE A 19 3.08 -4.48 -27.04
C ILE A 19 2.96 -2.96 -27.15
N ILE A 20 3.93 -2.28 -27.77
CA ILE A 20 3.97 -0.81 -27.80
C ILE A 20 2.68 -0.22 -28.39
N SER A 21 2.18 -0.77 -29.49
CA SER A 21 0.95 -0.30 -30.15
C SER A 21 -0.34 -0.58 -29.35
N ARG A 22 -0.25 -1.40 -28.30
CA ARG A 22 -1.38 -1.78 -27.43
C ARG A 22 -1.41 -1.00 -26.11
N LEU A 23 -0.37 -0.20 -25.84
CA LEU A 23 -0.24 0.60 -24.63
C LEU A 23 -0.69 2.04 -24.89
N ASP A 24 -1.06 2.73 -23.81
CA ASP A 24 -1.28 4.17 -23.87
C ASP A 24 0.01 4.88 -24.32
N PRO A 25 -0.02 5.74 -25.35
CA PRO A 25 1.16 6.47 -25.81
C PRO A 25 1.85 7.28 -24.71
N GLU A 26 1.08 7.86 -23.77
CA GLU A 26 1.66 8.59 -22.64
C GLU A 26 2.42 7.65 -21.70
N TYR A 27 1.91 6.43 -21.49
CA TYR A 27 2.61 5.40 -20.72
C TYR A 27 3.90 4.96 -21.39
N VAL A 28 3.93 4.79 -22.72
CA VAL A 28 5.14 4.42 -23.46
C VAL A 28 6.23 5.48 -23.25
N ILE A 29 5.89 6.76 -23.45
CA ILE A 29 6.82 7.89 -23.23
C ILE A 29 7.32 7.91 -21.78
N PHE A 30 6.42 7.73 -20.82
CA PHE A 30 6.77 7.68 -19.40
C PHE A 30 7.69 6.50 -19.07
N HIS A 31 7.40 5.32 -19.61
CA HIS A 31 8.18 4.12 -19.38
C HIS A 31 9.60 4.27 -19.93
N GLU A 32 9.72 4.72 -21.18
CA GLU A 32 11.02 4.99 -21.80
C GLU A 32 11.81 6.05 -21.03
N LYS A 33 11.14 7.09 -20.54
CA LYS A 33 11.85 8.15 -19.82
C LYS A 33 12.32 7.72 -18.42
N TYR A 34 11.54 6.91 -17.71
CA TYR A 34 11.75 6.68 -16.28
C TYR A 34 11.88 5.20 -15.88
N LEU A 35 11.00 4.33 -16.36
CA LEU A 35 10.90 2.95 -15.88
C LEU A 35 11.98 2.04 -16.46
N GLN A 36 12.31 2.19 -17.75
CA GLN A 36 13.18 1.24 -18.44
C GLN A 36 14.59 1.14 -17.83
N HIS A 37 15.01 2.13 -17.03
CA HIS A 37 16.32 2.20 -16.40
C HIS A 37 16.36 1.61 -14.97
N ILE A 38 15.19 1.33 -14.39
CA ILE A 38 15.06 0.72 -13.06
C ILE A 38 15.49 -0.75 -13.16
N THR A 39 16.25 -1.21 -12.17
CA THR A 39 16.64 -2.63 -12.09
C THR A 39 15.41 -3.45 -11.69
N PRO A 40 14.98 -4.45 -12.50
CA PRO A 40 13.83 -5.26 -12.16
C PRO A 40 14.07 -6.06 -10.88
N PRO A 41 13.13 -6.09 -9.92
CA PRO A 41 13.33 -6.78 -8.64
C PRO A 41 13.68 -8.27 -8.79
N HIS A 42 13.13 -8.95 -9.81
CA HIS A 42 13.40 -10.37 -10.07
C HIS A 42 14.83 -10.67 -10.53
N SER A 43 15.59 -9.65 -10.93
CA SER A 43 17.01 -9.79 -11.31
C SER A 43 17.96 -9.69 -10.13
N LEU A 44 17.48 -9.24 -8.98
CA LEU A 44 18.28 -9.08 -7.76
C LEU A 44 18.22 -10.36 -6.91
N PRO A 45 19.30 -10.67 -6.15
CA PRO A 45 19.23 -11.68 -5.10
C PRO A 45 18.13 -11.35 -4.08
N TRP A 46 17.49 -12.39 -3.54
CA TRP A 46 16.48 -12.21 -2.51
C TRP A 46 17.05 -11.55 -1.25
N ASP A 47 16.48 -10.40 -0.87
CA ASP A 47 16.80 -9.66 0.34
C ASP A 47 15.48 -9.05 0.87
N PRO A 48 14.92 -9.58 1.98
CA PRO A 48 13.61 -9.14 2.46
C PRO A 48 13.60 -7.68 2.91
N VAL A 49 14.73 -7.12 3.35
CA VAL A 49 14.80 -5.71 3.78
C VAL A 49 14.69 -4.79 2.57
N LYS A 50 15.44 -5.08 1.50
CA LYS A 50 15.40 -4.27 0.28
C LYS A 50 14.08 -4.42 -0.48
N MET A 51 13.56 -5.65 -0.54
CA MET A 51 12.34 -5.97 -1.28
C MET A 51 11.05 -5.43 -0.63
N ARG A 52 11.10 -5.13 0.67
CA ARG A 52 9.97 -4.58 1.44
C ARG A 52 10.09 -3.08 1.69
N ALA A 53 11.21 -2.47 1.29
CA ALA A 53 11.36 -1.02 1.32
C ALA A 53 10.36 -0.35 0.35
N PRO A 54 9.93 0.89 0.64
CA PRO A 54 9.13 1.67 -0.30
C PRO A 54 9.85 1.75 -1.66
N PRO A 55 9.16 1.49 -2.77
CA PRO A 55 9.79 1.55 -4.08
C PRO A 55 10.15 3.01 -4.43
N ASP A 56 11.32 3.21 -5.03
CA ASP A 56 11.75 4.52 -5.54
C ASP A 56 10.80 5.07 -6.63
N PHE A 57 10.04 4.17 -7.27
CA PHE A 57 9.12 4.48 -8.37
C PHE A 57 7.98 3.45 -8.46
N GLY A 58 6.76 3.89 -8.76
CA GLY A 58 5.56 3.04 -8.83
C GLY A 58 4.26 3.69 -8.36
N ALA A 59 3.25 2.90 -8.01
CA ALA A 59 1.92 3.39 -7.61
C ALA A 59 1.96 4.32 -6.37
N ALA A 60 3.06 4.25 -5.59
CA ALA A 60 3.33 5.13 -4.47
C ALA A 60 4.14 6.41 -4.77
N SER A 61 4.52 6.67 -6.04
CA SER A 61 5.43 7.79 -6.42
C SER A 61 4.87 9.18 -6.14
N ARG A 62 3.56 9.31 -5.92
CA ARG A 62 2.97 10.57 -5.48
C ARG A 62 3.32 10.78 -4.01
N LYS A 63 3.51 12.05 -3.61
CA LYS A 63 3.66 12.36 -2.20
C LYS A 63 2.36 12.01 -1.46
N PRO A 64 2.42 11.38 -0.28
CA PRO A 64 1.25 11.19 0.56
C PRO A 64 0.56 12.53 0.82
N VAL A 65 -0.76 12.51 0.88
CA VAL A 65 -1.55 13.69 1.26
C VAL A 65 -1.72 13.72 2.78
N GLU A 66 -1.89 14.92 3.33
CA GLU A 66 -2.11 15.09 4.76
C GLU A 66 -3.47 14.50 5.17
N VAL A 67 -3.44 13.69 6.23
CA VAL A 67 -4.63 13.09 6.84
C VAL A 67 -4.87 13.69 8.23
N GLY A 68 -6.08 13.59 8.75
CA GLY A 68 -6.43 14.15 10.05
C GLY A 68 -5.81 13.40 11.24
N LYS A 69 -5.66 12.07 11.12
CA LYS A 69 -5.05 11.24 12.17
C LYS A 69 -4.44 9.97 11.59
N ILE A 70 -3.30 9.55 12.16
CA ILE A 70 -2.70 8.24 11.95
C ILE A 70 -2.66 7.52 13.31
N ALA A 71 -3.08 6.27 13.35
CA ALA A 71 -3.03 5.44 14.55
C ALA A 71 -2.56 4.03 14.21
N GLU A 72 -1.69 3.46 15.05
CA GLU A 72 -1.22 2.08 14.90
C GLU A 72 -1.94 1.16 15.88
N TYR A 73 -2.20 -0.06 15.42
CA TYR A 73 -2.87 -1.12 16.16
C TYR A 73 -2.09 -2.41 16.01
N GLU A 74 -2.27 -3.31 16.98
CA GLU A 74 -1.68 -4.63 16.94
C GLU A 74 -2.79 -5.68 17.03
N LEU A 75 -2.83 -6.56 16.04
CA LEU A 75 -3.70 -7.73 16.00
C LEU A 75 -3.03 -8.85 16.82
N LYS A 76 -3.53 -9.03 18.04
CA LYS A 76 -2.99 -10.00 19.01
C LYS A 76 -3.67 -11.37 18.99
N LYS A 77 -4.84 -11.46 18.34
CA LYS A 77 -5.52 -12.74 18.10
C LYS A 77 -4.61 -13.56 17.14
N GLY A 78 -4.74 -14.89 17.14
CA GLY A 78 -3.85 -15.75 16.34
C GLY A 78 -2.38 -15.87 16.78
N GLY A 79 -1.93 -15.19 17.85
CA GLY A 79 -0.61 -15.39 18.47
C GLY A 79 0.58 -14.75 17.73
N HIS A 80 0.29 -13.82 16.83
CA HIS A 80 1.21 -13.45 15.76
C HIS A 80 1.55 -11.95 15.68
N GLY A 81 0.82 -11.09 16.40
CA GLY A 81 1.19 -9.67 16.62
C GLY A 81 1.31 -8.85 15.33
N ARG A 82 0.27 -8.85 14.47
CA ARG A 82 0.32 -8.09 13.20
C ARG A 82 0.07 -6.62 13.43
N LYS A 83 0.90 -5.77 12.82
CA LYS A 83 0.67 -4.34 12.85
C LYS A 83 -0.41 -3.96 11.85
N MET A 84 -1.24 -3.01 12.24
CA MET A 84 -2.17 -2.33 11.35
C MET A 84 -2.03 -0.83 11.57
N ARG A 85 -2.27 -0.06 10.52
CA ARG A 85 -2.25 1.40 10.60
C ARG A 85 -3.52 1.98 10.01
N ALA A 86 -4.24 2.73 10.82
CA ALA A 86 -5.43 3.45 10.42
C ALA A 86 -5.09 4.90 10.07
N TYR A 87 -5.62 5.34 8.94
CA TYR A 87 -5.57 6.71 8.46
C TYR A 87 -6.98 7.27 8.50
N THR A 88 -7.21 8.39 9.20
CA THR A 88 -8.53 9.04 9.31
C THR A 88 -8.51 10.36 8.54
N PRO A 89 -9.54 10.67 7.74
CA PRO A 89 -9.58 11.89 6.97
C PRO A 89 -9.70 13.11 7.89
N PRO A 90 -9.27 14.30 7.42
CA PRO A 90 -9.50 15.54 8.17
C PRO A 90 -11.00 15.85 8.27
N GLY A 91 -11.38 16.56 9.33
CA GLY A 91 -12.76 17.02 9.56
C GLY A 91 -13.55 16.14 10.54
N GLN A 92 -14.85 16.40 10.61
CA GLN A 92 -15.78 15.69 11.50
C GLN A 92 -16.41 14.49 10.79
N PRO A 93 -16.56 13.35 11.48
CA PRO A 93 -17.27 12.20 10.92
C PRO A 93 -18.75 12.52 10.67
N PRO A 94 -19.39 11.82 9.72
CA PRO A 94 -20.85 11.75 9.65
C PRO A 94 -21.45 11.26 10.97
N THR A 95 -22.75 11.48 11.17
CA THR A 95 -23.48 11.00 12.37
C THR A 95 -23.39 9.50 12.56
N THR A 96 -23.25 8.73 11.48
CA THR A 96 -23.07 7.28 11.47
C THR A 96 -21.62 6.82 11.64
N GLY A 97 -20.69 7.76 11.87
CA GLY A 97 -19.25 7.50 11.87
C GLY A 97 -18.64 7.47 10.45
N TRP A 98 -17.31 7.39 10.41
CA TRP A 98 -16.59 7.24 9.14
C TRP A 98 -16.79 5.84 8.53
N PRO A 99 -17.04 5.72 7.22
CA PRO A 99 -16.87 4.46 6.51
C PRO A 99 -15.44 3.95 6.67
N VAL A 100 -15.25 2.64 6.60
CA VAL A 100 -13.93 2.01 6.74
C VAL A 100 -13.59 1.14 5.53
N ILE A 101 -12.38 1.32 5.01
CA ILE A 101 -11.76 0.44 4.03
C ILE A 101 -10.67 -0.35 4.73
N LEU A 102 -10.73 -1.68 4.68
CA LEU A 102 -9.56 -2.52 4.93
C LEU A 102 -8.70 -2.55 3.68
N TYR A 103 -7.42 -2.27 3.85
CA TYR A 103 -6.46 -2.17 2.76
C TYR A 103 -5.36 -3.22 2.92
N PHE A 104 -5.13 -3.96 1.84
CA PHE A 104 -4.09 -4.98 1.72
C PHE A 104 -3.20 -4.56 0.58
N HIS A 105 -1.93 -4.30 0.87
CA HIS A 105 -0.98 -3.80 -0.11
C HIS A 105 -0.73 -4.81 -1.24
N GLY A 106 -0.18 -4.34 -2.35
CA GLY A 106 0.27 -5.20 -3.45
C GLY A 106 1.59 -5.90 -3.14
N GLY A 107 2.30 -6.33 -4.19
CA GLY A 107 3.65 -6.87 -4.06
C GLY A 107 3.75 -8.40 -4.10
N GLY A 108 2.74 -9.08 -4.65
CA GLY A 108 2.80 -10.53 -4.92
C GLY A 108 3.05 -11.38 -3.67
N TRP A 109 2.52 -10.95 -2.52
CA TRP A 109 2.68 -11.58 -1.21
C TRP A 109 4.11 -11.66 -0.65
N ALA A 110 5.10 -11.07 -1.33
CA ALA A 110 6.51 -11.13 -0.93
C ALA A 110 7.11 -9.73 -0.67
N LEU A 111 6.57 -8.71 -1.36
CA LEU A 111 7.04 -7.33 -1.31
C LEU A 111 6.07 -6.44 -0.52
N GLY A 112 6.56 -5.28 -0.09
CA GLY A 112 5.76 -4.23 0.53
C GLY A 112 5.67 -4.32 2.06
N GLY A 113 4.69 -3.59 2.60
CA GLY A 113 4.44 -3.39 4.03
C GLY A 113 3.69 -2.08 4.30
N LEU A 114 3.54 -1.67 5.56
CA LEU A 114 2.78 -0.46 5.94
C LEU A 114 3.27 0.85 5.31
N ASP A 115 4.52 0.91 4.88
CA ASP A 115 5.12 2.11 4.28
C ASP A 115 5.14 2.08 2.74
N SER A 116 4.76 0.97 2.13
CA SER A 116 4.90 0.76 0.69
C SER A 116 3.92 1.56 -0.16
N GLU A 117 2.71 1.80 0.34
CA GLU A 117 1.59 2.35 -0.43
C GLU A 117 0.90 3.54 0.26
N GLN A 118 1.65 4.26 1.11
CA GLN A 118 1.10 5.38 1.90
C GLN A 118 0.41 6.44 1.05
N SER A 119 0.93 6.75 -0.15
CA SER A 119 0.30 7.77 -0.99
C SER A 119 -1.02 7.32 -1.59
N ILE A 120 -1.18 6.05 -1.95
CA ILE A 120 -2.48 5.50 -2.35
C ILE A 120 -3.46 5.57 -1.17
N ILE A 121 -3.03 5.06 -0.01
CA ILE A 121 -3.84 4.98 1.20
C ILE A 121 -4.34 6.37 1.63
N THR A 122 -3.46 7.36 1.68
CA THR A 122 -3.82 8.74 2.08
C THR A 122 -4.74 9.41 1.05
N ASN A 123 -4.52 9.19 -0.25
CA ASN A 123 -5.40 9.72 -1.29
C ASN A 123 -6.81 9.09 -1.22
N ILE A 124 -6.91 7.79 -0.98
CA ILE A 124 -8.20 7.11 -0.76
C ILE A 124 -8.87 7.67 0.50
N CYS A 125 -8.12 7.79 1.60
CA CYS A 125 -8.63 8.28 2.88
C CYS A 125 -9.30 9.65 2.75
N VAL A 126 -8.56 10.61 2.18
CA VAL A 126 -9.05 12.00 2.01
C VAL A 126 -10.11 12.08 0.92
N GLY A 127 -9.86 11.49 -0.25
CA GLY A 127 -10.72 11.60 -1.42
C GLY A 127 -12.08 10.93 -1.24
N ALA A 128 -12.11 9.75 -0.62
CA ALA A 128 -13.34 9.01 -0.34
C ALA A 128 -13.95 9.35 1.04
N LYS A 129 -13.30 10.21 1.84
CA LYS A 129 -13.71 10.57 3.21
C LYS A 129 -14.01 9.34 4.07
N CYS A 130 -13.04 8.44 4.16
CA CYS A 130 -13.16 7.18 4.90
C CYS A 130 -11.89 6.89 5.69
N VAL A 131 -12.02 6.12 6.77
CA VAL A 131 -10.85 5.57 7.46
C VAL A 131 -10.28 4.43 6.61
N VAL A 132 -8.99 4.46 6.34
CA VAL A 132 -8.30 3.36 5.66
C VAL A 132 -7.44 2.62 6.68
N LEU A 133 -7.73 1.34 6.91
CA LEU A 133 -6.99 0.47 7.81
C LEU A 133 -6.08 -0.44 6.98
N SER A 134 -4.79 -0.10 6.91
CA SER A 134 -3.77 -0.91 6.25
C SER A 134 -3.29 -2.04 7.16
N VAL A 135 -3.19 -3.25 6.62
CA VAL A 135 -2.79 -4.45 7.37
C VAL A 135 -1.42 -4.93 6.91
N ASP A 136 -0.50 -5.13 7.87
CA ASP A 136 0.85 -5.67 7.64
C ASP A 136 0.80 -7.21 7.70
N TYR A 137 0.20 -7.82 6.69
CA TYR A 137 0.02 -9.26 6.64
C TYR A 137 1.34 -10.00 6.41
N ARG A 138 1.41 -11.27 6.82
CA ARG A 138 2.56 -12.16 6.63
C ARG A 138 2.97 -12.27 5.18
N LEU A 139 4.27 -12.12 4.93
CA LEU A 139 4.85 -12.23 3.60
C LEU A 139 5.59 -13.56 3.42
N ALA A 140 5.52 -14.05 2.19
CA ALA A 140 6.38 -15.10 1.67
C ALA A 140 7.81 -14.55 1.44
N PRO A 141 8.82 -15.43 1.41
CA PRO A 141 8.77 -16.88 1.59
C PRO A 141 8.69 -17.36 3.04
N GLU A 142 8.89 -16.48 4.04
CA GLU A 142 8.93 -16.84 5.46
C GLU A 142 7.59 -17.40 5.95
N ASN A 143 6.51 -16.91 5.36
CA ASN A 143 5.15 -17.33 5.67
C ASN A 143 4.40 -17.62 4.37
N PRO A 144 4.51 -18.83 3.83
CA PRO A 144 3.84 -19.20 2.59
C PRO A 144 2.31 -19.19 2.77
N PHE A 145 1.60 -19.33 1.65
CA PHE A 145 0.15 -19.55 1.67
C PHE A 145 -0.21 -20.66 2.68
N PRO A 146 -1.26 -20.48 3.52
CA PRO A 146 -2.30 -19.44 3.48
C PRO A 146 -2.07 -18.24 4.42
N ALA A 147 -0.87 -18.06 4.97
CA ALA A 147 -0.59 -17.11 6.05
C ALA A 147 -1.15 -15.68 5.86
N ALA A 148 -0.94 -15.07 4.70
CA ALA A 148 -1.45 -13.74 4.39
C ALA A 148 -3.00 -13.70 4.42
N VAL A 149 -3.66 -14.73 3.91
CA VAL A 149 -5.12 -14.82 3.84
C VAL A 149 -5.72 -14.93 5.25
N GLU A 150 -5.12 -15.75 6.11
CA GLU A 150 -5.52 -15.87 7.51
C GLU A 150 -5.44 -14.52 8.23
N ASP A 151 -4.32 -13.79 8.05
CA ASP A 151 -4.12 -12.49 8.68
C ASP A 151 -5.16 -11.46 8.20
N VAL A 152 -5.51 -11.49 6.91
CA VAL A 152 -6.54 -10.63 6.32
C VAL A 152 -7.93 -10.92 6.88
N VAL A 153 -8.30 -12.20 6.97
CA VAL A 153 -9.59 -12.62 7.55
C VAL A 153 -9.65 -12.22 9.02
N GLU A 154 -8.56 -12.40 9.75
CA GLU A 154 -8.48 -12.03 11.16
C GLU A 154 -8.59 -10.51 11.37
N ALA A 155 -7.94 -9.71 10.54
CA ALA A 155 -8.06 -8.25 10.57
C ALA A 155 -9.51 -7.78 10.28
N LEU A 156 -10.19 -8.44 9.34
CA LEU A 156 -11.60 -8.18 9.07
C LEU A 156 -12.48 -8.50 10.28
N GLN A 157 -12.29 -9.67 10.89
CA GLN A 157 -13.04 -10.07 12.09
C GLN A 157 -12.79 -9.10 13.26
N TRP A 158 -11.53 -8.73 13.50
CA TRP A 158 -11.18 -7.73 14.51
C TRP A 158 -11.88 -6.40 14.26
N ARG A 159 -11.91 -5.92 13.01
CA ARG A 159 -12.57 -4.66 12.68
C ARG A 159 -14.08 -4.73 12.95
N LEU A 160 -14.73 -5.85 12.62
CA LEU A 160 -16.16 -6.08 12.87
C LEU A 160 -16.46 -6.16 14.37
N GLU A 161 -15.63 -6.87 15.15
CA GLU A 161 -15.76 -6.96 16.61
C GLU A 161 -15.60 -5.59 17.28
N VAL A 162 -14.59 -4.80 16.87
CA VAL A 162 -14.40 -3.43 17.39
C VAL A 162 -15.55 -2.50 16.99
N PHE A 163 -16.14 -2.66 15.80
CA PHE A 163 -17.33 -1.90 15.42
C PHE A 163 -18.52 -2.21 16.35
N LEU A 164 -18.76 -3.50 16.57
CA LEU A 164 -19.84 -3.96 17.44
C LEU A 164 -19.64 -3.52 18.89
N LEU A 165 -18.41 -3.53 19.42
CA LEU A 165 -18.15 -3.08 20.78
C LEU A 165 -18.30 -1.56 20.96
N VAL A 166 -18.06 -0.76 19.92
CA VAL A 166 -18.28 0.69 19.96
C VAL A 166 -19.78 1.04 19.82
N GLU A 167 -20.57 0.24 19.09
CA GLU A 167 -22.04 0.40 19.01
C GLU A 167 -22.78 -0.18 20.22
N ILE A 168 -22.32 -1.29 20.82
CA ILE A 168 -22.86 -1.84 22.08
C ILE A 168 -22.53 -0.92 23.28
N TRP A 169 -21.67 0.08 23.08
CA TRP A 169 -21.43 1.18 24.01
C TRP A 169 -21.88 2.53 23.42
N GLN A 170 -23.08 2.61 22.84
CA GLN A 170 -23.86 3.85 22.82
C GLN A 170 -24.90 3.78 23.93
N PRO A 171 -24.68 4.46 25.07
CA PRO A 171 -25.60 4.41 26.20
C PRO A 171 -26.91 5.06 25.77
N SER A 172 -27.96 4.26 25.73
CA SER A 172 -29.34 4.73 25.87
C SER A 172 -29.47 5.44 27.22
N LEU A 173 -29.11 6.72 27.24
CA LEU A 173 -29.47 7.73 28.23
C LEU A 173 -29.64 9.06 27.49
N ARG A 174 -30.75 9.19 26.78
CA ARG A 174 -31.68 10.33 26.85
C ARG A 174 -33.08 9.85 26.58
#